data_AF-A0A1A8K912-F1
#
_entry.id   AF-A0A1A8K912-F1
#
_cell.length_a   1.000
_cell.length_b   1.000
_cell.length_c   1.000
_cell.angle_alpha   90.00
_cell.angle_beta   90.00
_cell.angle_gamma   90.00
#
_symmetry.space_group_name_H-M   'P 1'
#
loop_
_entity.id
_entity.type
_entity.pdbx_description
1 polymer ?
#
loop_
_entity_poly.entity_id
_entity_poly.type
_entity_poly.pdbx_seq_one_letter_code
_entity_poly.pdbx_strand_id
1 'polypeptide(L)'
;FTTHCSVPDAPLAPKLTHRTKSSLSLQWKPPVDNGSKITNYLLEWNEGKKNSVFRECYFGNQRHYKLTRLFPAYGYTFRVT
;
A
#
# COMPACT_ATOMS: atom_id res chain seq x y z
N PHE A 1 27.82 9.46 -15.88
CA PHE A 1 26.66 9.60 -14.98
C PHE A 1 25.68 8.49 -15.30
N THR A 2 25.61 7.46 -14.47
CA THR A 2 24.59 6.40 -14.58
C THR A 2 23.37 6.87 -13.81
N THR A 3 22.37 7.39 -14.50
CA THR A 3 21.04 7.58 -13.91
C THR A 3 20.49 6.20 -13.60
N HIS A 4 20.61 5.80 -12.33
CA HIS A 4 19.83 4.71 -11.77
C HIS A 4 18.37 4.97 -12.18
N CYS A 5 17.74 4.03 -12.89
CA CYS A 5 16.28 4.02 -13.03
C CYS A 5 15.71 4.00 -11.61
N SER A 6 15.44 5.19 -11.08
CA SER A 6 14.90 5.35 -9.75
C SER A 6 13.46 4.94 -9.84
N VAL A 7 13.13 3.87 -9.14
CA VAL A 7 11.77 3.60 -8.69
C VAL A 7 11.19 4.95 -8.25
N PRO A 8 10.03 5.39 -8.78
CA PRO A 8 9.43 6.65 -8.36
C PRO A 8 9.46 6.70 -6.84
N ASP A 9 9.80 7.88 -6.29
CA ASP A 9 10.05 8.10 -4.86
C ASP A 9 9.08 7.25 -4.03
N ALA A 10 9.62 6.43 -3.12
CA ALA A 10 8.88 5.33 -2.51
C ALA A 10 7.48 5.83 -2.10
N PRO A 11 6.40 5.24 -2.61
CA PRO A 11 5.05 5.77 -2.44
C PRO A 11 4.80 6.05 -0.97
N LEU A 12 4.19 7.21 -0.69
CA LEU A 12 3.90 7.61 0.67
C LEU A 12 3.12 6.48 1.35
N ALA A 13 3.61 6.07 2.53
CA ALA A 13 2.98 5.01 3.29
C ALA A 13 1.47 5.28 3.43
N PRO A 14 0.61 4.26 3.22
CA PRO A 14 -0.82 4.44 3.32
C PRO A 14 -1.20 4.87 4.73
N LYS A 15 -1.99 5.93 4.82
CA LYS A 15 -2.55 6.43 6.06
C LYS A 15 -3.75 5.56 6.45
N LEU A 16 -3.69 4.95 7.62
CA LEU A 16 -4.82 4.23 8.18
C LEU A 16 -5.86 5.24 8.66
N THR A 17 -7.02 5.28 7.99
CA THR A 17 -8.12 6.19 8.33
C THR A 17 -9.08 5.57 9.32
N HIS A 18 -9.31 4.26 9.21
CA HIS A 18 -10.21 3.55 10.11
C HIS A 18 -9.73 2.12 10.33
N ARG A 19 -9.87 1.62 11.56
CA ARG A 19 -9.52 0.25 11.93
C ARG A 19 -10.58 -0.35 12.82
N THR A 20 -11.03 -1.54 12.44
CA THR A 20 -11.89 -2.39 13.26
C THR A 20 -11.20 -3.73 13.51
N LYS A 21 -11.87 -4.60 14.29
CA LYS A 21 -11.39 -5.95 14.58
C LYS A 21 -11.26 -6.85 13.35
N SER A 22 -12.01 -6.55 12.28
CA SER A 22 -12.09 -7.39 11.06
C SER A 22 -11.96 -6.60 9.75
N SER A 23 -11.76 -5.29 9.81
CA SER A 23 -11.58 -4.45 8.63
C SER A 23 -10.63 -3.28 8.87
N LEU A 24 -9.93 -2.86 7.82
CA LEU A 24 -9.03 -1.71 7.81
C LEU A 24 -9.36 -0.84 6.60
N SER A 25 -9.48 0.46 6.82
CA SER A 25 -9.60 1.45 5.75
C SER A 25 -8.31 2.24 5.67
N LEU A 26 -7.70 2.17 4.50
CA LEU A 26 -6.42 2.77 4.16
C LEU A 26 -6.66 3.84 3.12
N GLN A 27 -5.94 4.95 3.23
CA GLN A 27 -5.96 6.04 2.27
C GLN A 27 -4.53 6.52 2.05
N TRP A 28 -4.09 6.60 0.80
CA TRP A 28 -2.73 7.00 0.44
C TRP A 28 -2.75 8.21 -0.50
N LYS A 29 -1.61 8.86 -0.61
CA LYS A 29 -1.42 10.00 -1.51
C LYS A 29 -0.51 9.59 -2.67
N PRO A 30 -0.67 10.20 -3.86
CA PRO A 30 0.29 10.03 -4.94
C PRO A 30 1.69 10.42 -4.46
N PRO A 31 2.75 9.63 -4.73
CA PRO A 31 4.11 10.13 -4.66
C PRO A 31 4.34 11.29 -5.65
N VAL A 32 5.48 11.97 -5.49
CA VAL A 32 5.87 13.07 -6.37
C VAL A 32 6.15 12.50 -7.76
N ASP A 33 5.36 12.92 -8.75
CA ASP A 33 5.55 12.53 -10.15
C ASP A 33 6.83 13.17 -10.71
N ASN A 34 7.91 12.40 -10.86
CA ASN A 34 9.17 12.87 -11.48
C ASN A 34 9.14 12.82 -13.02
N GLY A 35 7.98 13.12 -13.63
CA GLY A 35 7.75 13.06 -15.08
C GLY A 35 7.03 11.80 -15.59
N SER A 36 6.78 10.80 -14.75
CA SER A 36 5.94 9.64 -15.06
C SER A 36 4.61 9.76 -14.32
N LYS A 37 3.50 9.87 -15.07
CA LYS A 37 2.15 9.91 -14.47
C LYS A 37 1.83 8.57 -13.83
N ILE A 38 1.51 8.58 -12.55
CA ILE A 38 1.03 7.38 -11.85
C ILE A 38 -0.38 7.03 -12.35
N THR A 39 -0.51 5.89 -13.03
CA THR A 39 -1.78 5.43 -13.60
C THR A 39 -2.55 4.51 -12.66
N ASN A 40 -1.83 3.70 -11.88
CA ASN A 40 -2.39 2.71 -10.97
C ASN A 40 -1.57 2.63 -9.69
N TYR A 41 -2.22 2.22 -8.61
CA TYR A 41 -1.64 1.91 -7.32
C TYR A 41 -1.87 0.43 -7.02
N LEU A 42 -0.84 -0.23 -6.52
CA LEU A 42 -0.94 -1.58 -6.00
C LEU A 42 -0.90 -1.50 -4.48
N LEU A 43 -1.98 -1.90 -3.80
CA LEU A 43 -1.97 -2.09 -2.36
C LEU A 43 -1.61 -3.54 -2.06
N GLU A 44 -0.53 -3.71 -1.33
CA GLU A 44 -0.09 -5.00 -0.84
C GLU A 44 -0.15 -5.06 0.69
N TRP A 45 -0.38 -6.27 1.20
CA TRP A 45 -0.49 -6.52 2.63
C TRP A 45 0.16 -7.84 3.02
N ASN A 46 0.62 -7.93 4.27
CA ASN A 46 1.04 -9.19 4.87
C ASN A 46 0.65 -9.24 6.35
N GLU A 47 0.84 -10.41 6.98
CA GLU A 47 0.54 -10.65 8.40
C GLU A 47 1.58 -10.06 9.37
N GLY A 48 2.31 -9.01 9.00
CA GLY A 48 3.35 -8.41 9.83
C GLY A 48 4.53 -9.33 10.14
N LYS A 49 4.53 -10.54 9.56
CA LYS A 49 5.62 -11.52 9.68
C LYS A 49 6.75 -11.12 8.74
N LYS A 50 7.95 -10.95 9.28
CA LYS A 50 9.18 -10.63 8.51
C LYS A 50 9.46 -11.57 7.34
N ASN A 51 8.95 -12.82 7.40
CA ASN A 51 9.14 -13.83 6.36
C ASN A 51 7.88 -14.10 5.52
N SER A 52 6.87 -13.21 5.59
CA SER A 52 5.64 -13.35 4.81
C SER A 52 5.67 -12.44 3.59
N VAL A 53 5.41 -13.03 2.43
CA VAL A 53 5.27 -12.32 1.17
C VAL A 53 4.10 -11.33 1.26
N PHE A 54 4.31 -10.14 0.70
CA PHE A 54 3.23 -9.20 0.48
C PHE A 54 2.31 -9.75 -0.58
N ARG A 55 1.01 -9.76 -0.29
CA ARG A 55 -0.04 -10.16 -1.22
C ARG A 55 -0.73 -8.92 -1.73
N GLU A 56 -1.03 -8.90 -3.01
CA GLU A 56 -1.82 -7.87 -3.63
C GLU A 56 -3.27 -7.96 -3.11
N CYS A 57 -3.82 -6.83 -2.71
CA CYS A 57 -5.21 -6.74 -2.24
C CYS A 57 -6.05 -5.82 -3.10
N TYR A 58 -5.41 -4.81 -3.69
CA TYR A 58 -6.07 -3.85 -4.55
C TYR A 58 -5.10 -3.38 -5.62
N PHE A 59 -5.58 -3.28 -6.86
CA PHE A 59 -4.84 -2.70 -7.98
C PHE A 59 -5.76 -1.75 -8.74
N GLY A 60 -5.38 -0.48 -8.85
CA GLY A 60 -6.12 0.50 -9.63
C GLY A 60 -5.81 1.94 -9.24
N ASN A 61 -6.53 2.88 -9.83
CA ASN A 61 -6.28 4.31 -9.67
C ASN A 61 -6.90 4.92 -8.38
N GLN A 62 -7.56 4.13 -7.54
CA GLN A 62 -8.12 4.64 -6.29
C GLN A 62 -7.02 4.89 -5.26
N ARG A 63 -7.24 5.92 -4.45
CA ARG A 63 -6.34 6.34 -3.36
C ARG A 63 -6.85 5.91 -1.99
N HIS A 64 -7.88 5.07 -1.96
CA HIS A 64 -8.43 4.50 -0.75
C HIS A 64 -8.84 3.06 -1.01
N TYR A 65 -8.73 2.24 0.02
CA TYR A 65 -9.24 0.87 -0.03
C TYR A 65 -9.64 0.39 1.35
N LYS A 66 -10.71 -0.38 1.41
CA LYS A 66 -11.21 -1.00 2.63
C LYS A 66 -10.98 -2.50 2.56
N LEU A 67 -9.94 -2.97 3.25
CA LEU A 67 -9.70 -4.38 3.44
C LEU A 67 -10.67 -4.91 4.51
N THR A 68 -11.37 -5.99 4.19
CA THR A 68 -12.27 -6.70 5.12
C THR A 68 -11.78 -8.14 5.30
N ARG A 69 -12.37 -8.88 6.24
CA ARG A 69 -11.99 -10.28 6.56
C ARG A 69 -10.59 -10.40 7.17
N LEU A 70 -10.22 -9.44 8.00
CA LEU A 70 -9.00 -9.52 8.80
C LEU A 70 -9.27 -10.27 10.11
N PHE A 71 -8.26 -10.96 10.61
CA PHE A 71 -8.35 -11.63 11.90
C PHE A 71 -7.98 -10.68 13.04
N PRO A 72 -8.83 -10.56 14.07
CA PRO A 72 -8.47 -9.81 15.26
C PRO A 72 -7.23 -10.42 15.92
N ALA A 73 -6.39 -9.57 16.52
CA ALA A 73 -5.13 -9.93 17.18
C ALA A 73 -3.92 -10.27 16.28
N TYR A 74 -4.04 -10.16 14.94
CA TYR A 74 -2.88 -10.22 14.05
C TYR A 74 -2.35 -8.83 13.72
N GLY A 75 -1.01 -8.71 13.71
CA GLY A 75 -0.34 -7.55 13.12
C GLY A 75 -0.42 -7.65 11.60
N TYR A 76 -0.71 -6.54 10.91
CA TYR A 76 -0.72 -6.50 9.46
C TYR A 76 0.13 -5.33 8.99
N THR A 77 0.97 -5.57 7.99
CA THR A 77 1.76 -4.51 7.35
C THR A 77 1.16 -4.23 5.99
N PHE A 78 1.02 -2.96 5.67
CA PHE A 78 0.50 -2.48 4.39
C PHE A 78 1.56 -1.66 3.68
N ARG A 79 1.70 -1.88 2.39
CA ARG A 79 2.51 -1.05 1.51
C ARG A 79 1.75 -0.76 0.23
N VAL A 80 1.96 0.44 -0.31
CA VAL A 80 1.50 0.80 -1.64
C VAL A 80 2.72 0.75 -2.56
N THR A 81 2.52 0.42 -3.82
CA THR A 81 3.54 0.35 -4.87
C THR A 81 3.02 0.97 -6.16
#